data_AF-A0AAW4VYS2-F1
#
_entry.id   AF-A0AAW4VYS2-F1
#
_cell.length_a   1.000
_cell.length_b   1.000
_cell.length_c   1.000
_cell.angle_alpha   90.00
_cell.angle_beta   90.00
_cell.angle_gamma   90.00
#
_symmetry.space_group_name_H-M   'P 1'
#
loop_
_entity.id
_entity.type
_entity.pdbx_description
1 polymer ?
#
loop_
_entity_poly.entity_id
_entity_poly.type
_entity_poly.pdbx_seq_one_letter_code
_entity_poly.pdbx_strand_id
1 'polypeptide(L)'
;MLIWRCKKCGWIGRDSDLGLHYGNDELYCPRCKEIDDISEVEFSSCFNSQELEKLWQFFGEISIDDEDAILEEFLGFSEGTDRIEIWHWFDENYPEGVAVLMNGGRHGN
;
A
#
# COMPACT_ATOMS: atom_id res chain seq x y z
N MET A 1 10.69 -0.30 0.01
CA MET A 1 9.76 0.81 0.30
C MET A 1 8.80 0.34 1.36
N LEU A 2 8.75 1.03 2.52
CA LEU A 2 7.90 0.59 3.63
C LEU A 2 6.54 1.27 3.55
N ILE A 3 5.48 0.46 3.59
CA ILE A 3 4.11 0.95 3.59
C ILE A 3 3.59 0.98 5.02
N TRP A 4 2.99 2.10 5.39
CA TRP A 4 2.41 2.33 6.70
C TRP A 4 0.90 2.51 6.59
N ARG A 5 0.18 1.99 7.58
CA ARG A 5 -1.26 2.21 7.73
C ARG A 5 -1.61 2.76 9.09
N CYS A 6 -2.68 3.54 9.13
CA CYS A 6 -3.30 4.00 10.35
C CYS A 6 -4.59 3.21 10.61
N LYS A 7 -4.62 2.40 11.66
CA LYS A 7 -5.79 1.59 12.06
C LYS A 7 -6.99 2.44 12.46
N LYS A 8 -6.75 3.67 12.89
CA LYS A 8 -7.80 4.60 13.35
C LYS A 8 -8.57 5.28 12.22
N CYS A 9 -7.92 5.61 11.11
CA CYS A 9 -8.56 6.36 10.01
C CYS A 9 -8.44 5.69 8.63
N GLY A 10 -7.78 4.53 8.53
CA GLY A 10 -7.56 3.81 7.27
C GLY A 10 -6.64 4.56 6.30
N TRP A 11 -5.81 5.50 6.78
CA TRP A 11 -4.79 6.11 5.94
C TRP A 11 -3.71 5.09 5.61
N ILE A 12 -3.38 4.96 4.34
CA ILE A 12 -2.18 4.25 3.87
C ILE A 12 -1.28 5.24 3.14
N GLY A 13 0.02 5.16 3.41
CA GLY A 13 1.08 5.91 2.76
C GLY A 13 2.43 5.24 2.94
N ARG A 14 3.48 5.84 2.38
CA ARG A 14 4.87 5.36 2.55
C ARG A 14 5.45 5.88 3.85
N ASP A 15 6.58 5.33 4.28
CA ASP A 15 7.39 5.86 5.38
C ASP A 15 7.67 7.37 5.21
N SER A 16 7.92 7.81 3.97
CA SER A 16 8.21 9.20 3.63
C SER A 16 6.98 10.11 3.69
N ASP A 17 5.76 9.55 3.64
CA ASP A 17 4.51 10.30 3.76
C ASP A 17 4.06 10.46 5.23
N LEU A 18 4.73 9.79 6.18
CA LEU A 18 4.41 9.92 7.59
C LEU A 18 4.71 11.33 8.12
N GLY A 19 3.89 11.78 9.06
CA GLY A 19 4.16 13.00 9.79
C GLY A 19 5.31 12.78 10.77
N LEU A 20 6.28 13.69 10.77
CA LEU A 20 7.38 13.73 11.74
C LEU A 20 7.21 14.95 12.65
N HIS A 21 7.16 14.72 13.97
CA HIS A 21 7.20 15.82 14.93
C HIS A 21 8.65 16.27 15.14
N TYR A 22 8.98 17.49 14.70
CA TYR A 22 10.29 18.11 14.95
C TYR A 22 10.59 18.17 16.46
N GLY A 23 11.51 17.32 16.92
CA GLY A 23 12.03 17.33 18.28
C GLY A 23 11.87 16.03 19.08
N ASN A 24 11.01 15.09 18.64
CA ASN A 24 10.77 13.83 19.38
C ASN A 24 10.94 12.55 18.55
N ASP A 25 11.27 12.64 17.26
CA ASP A 25 11.38 11.48 16.35
C ASP A 25 10.10 10.60 16.27
N GLU A 26 8.98 11.08 16.81
CA GLU A 26 7.70 10.38 16.82
C GLU A 26 7.01 10.53 15.45
N LEU A 27 6.75 9.38 14.83
CA LEU A 27 5.97 9.26 13.60
C LEU A 27 4.48 9.33 13.93
N TYR A 28 3.70 10.06 13.12
CA TYR A 28 2.24 10.14 13.27
C TYR A 28 1.53 10.05 11.93
N CYS A 29 0.28 9.59 11.97
CA CYS A 29 -0.59 9.58 10.82
C CYS A 29 -0.86 11.02 10.35
N PRO A 30 -0.47 11.42 9.14
CA PRO A 30 -0.68 12.80 8.66
C PRO A 30 -2.16 13.17 8.55
N ARG A 31 -3.07 12.18 8.49
CA ARG A 31 -4.51 12.39 8.35
C ARG A 31 -5.23 12.65 9.67
N CYS A 32 -4.93 11.88 10.73
CA CYS A 32 -5.63 11.98 12.02
C CYS A 32 -4.71 12.37 13.19
N LYS A 33 -3.40 12.49 12.96
CA LYS A 33 -2.35 12.80 13.96
C LYS A 33 -2.16 11.76 15.06
N GLU A 34 -2.59 10.53 14.81
CA GLU A 34 -2.42 9.42 15.75
C GLU A 34 -1.02 8.80 15.60
N ILE A 35 -0.40 8.48 16.73
CA ILE A 35 0.96 7.91 16.83
C ILE A 35 0.89 6.41 17.18
N ASP A 36 -0.01 6.01 18.07
CA ASP A 36 -0.10 4.62 18.56
C ASP A 36 -0.78 3.68 17.55
N ASP A 37 -1.76 4.21 16.79
CA ASP A 37 -2.54 3.47 15.81
C ASP A 37 -1.87 3.36 14.42
N ILE A 38 -0.64 3.87 14.25
CA ILE A 38 0.12 3.68 13.01
C ILE A 38 1.02 2.45 13.11
N SER A 39 1.02 1.62 12.08
CA SER A 39 1.90 0.47 12.00
C SER A 39 2.30 0.17 10.57
N GLU A 40 3.44 -0.47 10.40
CA GLU A 40 3.83 -1.06 9.13
C GLU A 40 2.77 -2.05 8.65
N VAL A 41 2.60 -2.08 7.34
CA VAL A 41 1.68 -2.95 6.64
C VAL A 41 2.36 -4.28 6.35
N GLU A 42 1.83 -5.35 6.93
CA GLU A 42 2.28 -6.71 6.64
C GLU A 42 1.38 -7.40 5.61
N PHE A 43 1.95 -8.31 4.82
CA PHE A 43 1.24 -9.15 3.84
C PHE A 43 0.02 -9.90 4.40
N SER A 44 0.07 -10.29 5.68
CA SER A 44 -1.02 -10.98 6.38
C SER A 44 -2.11 -10.05 6.94
N SER A 45 -2.01 -8.74 6.69
CA SER A 45 -2.99 -7.77 7.20
C SER A 45 -4.30 -7.85 6.43
N CYS A 46 -5.43 -7.74 7.13
CA CYS A 46 -6.71 -7.50 6.45
C CYS A 46 -6.74 -6.06 5.94
N PHE A 47 -7.05 -5.88 4.65
CA PHE A 47 -7.23 -4.59 4.01
C PHE A 47 -8.67 -4.39 3.58
N ASN A 48 -9.13 -3.15 3.60
CA ASN A 48 -10.39 -2.76 2.99
C ASN A 48 -10.19 -2.30 1.52
N SER A 49 -11.30 -2.11 0.80
CA SER A 49 -11.28 -1.68 -0.60
C SER A 49 -10.42 -0.43 -0.84
N GLN A 50 -10.56 0.59 0.02
CA GLN A 50 -9.84 1.86 -0.13
C GLN A 50 -8.33 1.71 0.13
N GLU A 51 -7.98 0.83 1.08
CA GLU A 51 -6.59 0.48 1.36
C GLU A 51 -5.94 -0.20 0.16
N LEU A 52 -6.63 -1.18 -0.44
CA LEU A 52 -6.15 -1.89 -1.63
C LEU A 52 -6.07 -0.97 -2.85
N GLU A 53 -7.04 -0.06 -3.04
CA GLU A 53 -6.99 0.97 -4.08
C GLU A 53 -5.75 1.85 -3.96
N LYS A 54 -5.39 2.27 -2.74
CA LYS A 54 -4.16 3.04 -2.49
C LYS A 54 -2.89 2.23 -2.73
N LEU A 55 -2.85 0.99 -2.24
CA LEU A 55 -1.72 0.08 -2.47
C LEU A 55 -1.50 -0.14 -3.97
N TRP A 56 -2.59 -0.29 -4.73
CA TRP A 56 -2.54 -0.40 -6.19
C TRP A 56 -1.95 0.83 -6.87
N GLN A 57 -2.28 2.04 -6.39
CA GLN A 57 -1.65 3.27 -6.89
C GLN A 57 -0.14 3.26 -6.66
N PHE A 58 0.31 2.91 -5.45
CA PHE A 58 1.75 2.81 -5.15
C PHE A 58 2.43 1.74 -6.01
N PHE A 59 1.77 0.60 -6.21
CA PHE A 59 2.26 -0.45 -7.09
C PHE A 59 2.44 0.05 -8.53
N GLY A 60 1.52 0.86 -9.05
CA GLY A 60 1.62 1.47 -10.37
C GLY A 60 2.73 2.53 -10.50
N GLU A 61 3.26 3.05 -9.39
CA GLU A 61 4.42 3.96 -9.38
C GLU A 61 5.76 3.19 -9.38
N ILE A 62 5.77 1.91 -9.01
CA ILE A 62 6.99 1.10 -8.96
C ILE A 62 7.43 0.76 -10.37
N SER A 63 8.73 0.95 -10.62
CA SER A 63 9.33 0.57 -11.90
C SER A 63 9.47 -0.95 -11.99
N ILE A 64 9.19 -1.50 -13.16
CA ILE A 64 9.37 -2.93 -13.47
C ILE A 64 10.53 -3.11 -14.45
N ASP A 65 11.18 -4.27 -14.38
CA ASP A 65 12.24 -4.67 -15.31
C ASP A 65 11.68 -5.23 -16.63
N ASP A 66 12.56 -5.55 -17.58
CA ASP A 66 12.22 -6.19 -18.86
C ASP A 66 11.49 -7.53 -18.70
N GLU A 67 11.70 -8.23 -17.57
CA GLU A 67 11.02 -9.48 -17.21
C GLU A 67 9.72 -9.27 -16.41
N ASP A 68 9.15 -8.05 -16.41
CA ASP A 68 7.92 -7.71 -15.67
C ASP A 68 8.03 -7.89 -14.14
N ALA A 69 9.26 -7.94 -13.62
CA ALA A 69 9.55 -8.04 -12.19
C ALA A 69 9.68 -6.65 -11.54
N ILE A 70 9.22 -6.50 -10.30
CA ILE A 70 9.35 -5.24 -9.55
C ILE A 70 10.82 -4.94 -9.26
N LEU A 71 11.23 -3.68 -9.42
CA LEU A 71 12.59 -3.24 -9.10
C LEU A 71 12.75 -2.80 -7.63
N GLU A 72 11.66 -2.76 -6.88
CA GLU A 72 11.64 -2.32 -5.47
C GLU A 72 10.76 -3.26 -4.66
N GLU A 73 11.12 -3.50 -3.39
CA GLU A 73 10.27 -4.27 -2.47
C GLU A 73 8.90 -3.59 -2.28
N PHE A 74 7.84 -4.39 -2.21
CA PHE A 74 6.47 -3.92 -2.07
C PHE A 74 5.66 -4.86 -1.18
N LEU A 75 5.09 -4.37 -0.08
CA LEU A 75 4.15 -5.13 0.77
C LEU A 75 4.68 -6.52 1.24
N GLY A 76 6.00 -6.66 1.39
CA GLY A 76 6.66 -7.93 1.73
C GLY A 76 7.13 -8.76 0.53
N PHE A 77 6.77 -8.38 -0.70
CA PHE A 77 7.39 -8.88 -1.92
C PHE A 77 8.78 -8.26 -2.08
N SER A 78 9.79 -9.08 -2.39
CA SER A 78 11.16 -8.62 -2.58
C SER A 78 11.34 -8.04 -3.98
N GLU A 79 12.41 -7.25 -4.18
CA GLU A 79 12.82 -6.89 -5.54
C GLU A 79 13.03 -8.15 -6.39
N GLY A 80 12.61 -8.11 -7.65
CA GLY A 80 12.61 -9.27 -8.55
C GLY A 80 11.34 -10.13 -8.49
N THR A 81 10.35 -9.81 -7.66
CA THR A 81 9.05 -10.49 -7.70
C THR A 81 8.27 -10.11 -8.98
N ASP A 82 7.70 -11.11 -9.64
CA ASP A 82 6.86 -10.92 -10.83
C ASP A 82 5.60 -10.10 -10.52
N ARG A 83 5.30 -9.07 -11.33
CA ARG A 83 4.10 -8.24 -11.15
C ARG A 83 2.81 -9.06 -11.15
N ILE A 84 2.78 -10.16 -11.89
CA ILE A 84 1.60 -11.03 -12.04
C ILE A 84 1.32 -11.71 -10.69
N GLU A 85 2.34 -12.10 -9.93
CA GLU A 85 2.17 -12.67 -8.59
C GLU A 85 1.50 -11.65 -7.65
N ILE A 86 1.92 -10.40 -7.72
CA ILE A 86 1.35 -9.31 -6.93
C ILE A 86 -0.10 -9.06 -7.35
N TRP A 87 -0.40 -9.09 -8.65
CA TRP A 87 -1.78 -8.97 -9.15
C TRP A 87 -2.68 -10.10 -8.67
N HIS A 88 -2.19 -11.34 -8.66
CA HIS A 88 -2.93 -12.47 -8.11
C HIS A 88 -3.21 -12.29 -6.62
N TRP A 89 -2.25 -11.77 -5.86
CA TRP A 89 -2.48 -11.44 -4.46
C TRP A 89 -3.58 -10.38 -4.30
N PHE A 90 -3.57 -9.33 -5.12
CA PHE A 90 -4.66 -8.33 -5.10
C PHE A 90 -6.01 -8.96 -5.44
N ASP A 91 -6.07 -9.85 -6.42
CA ASP A 91 -7.32 -10.52 -6.83
C ASP A 91 -7.88 -11.42 -5.70
N GLU A 92 -7.02 -12.13 -4.97
CA GLU A 92 -7.42 -12.95 -3.82
C GLU A 92 -7.87 -12.12 -2.61
N ASN A 93 -7.24 -10.96 -2.39
CA ASN A 93 -7.54 -10.09 -1.24
C ASN A 93 -8.66 -9.08 -1.51
N TYR A 94 -8.93 -8.76 -2.78
CA TYR A 94 -9.93 -7.81 -3.19
C TYR A 94 -11.16 -8.53 -3.77
N PRO A 95 -12.32 -8.54 -3.08
CA PRO A 95 -13.47 -9.33 -3.51
C PRO A 95 -14.08 -8.89 -4.85
N GLU A 96 -13.75 -7.69 -5.32
CA GLU A 96 -14.19 -7.18 -6.64
C GLU A 96 -13.19 -7.51 -7.76
N GLY A 97 -12.02 -8.05 -7.41
CA GLY A 97 -10.97 -8.46 -8.32
C GLY A 97 -10.10 -7.30 -8.82
N VAL A 98 -8.89 -7.63 -9.27
CA VAL A 98 -7.91 -6.64 -9.75
C VAL A 98 -8.41 -5.88 -10.98
N ALA A 99 -9.34 -6.46 -11.74
CA ALA A 99 -9.99 -5.81 -12.89
C ALA A 99 -10.67 -4.48 -12.52
N VAL A 100 -11.24 -4.37 -11.32
CA VAL A 100 -11.86 -3.12 -10.85
C VAL A 100 -10.79 -2.09 -10.47
N LEU A 101 -9.67 -2.54 -9.87
CA LEU A 101 -8.52 -1.67 -9.56
C LEU A 101 -7.89 -1.10 -10.83
N MET A 102 -7.75 -1.92 -11.88
CA MET A 102 -7.25 -1.47 -13.19
C MET A 102 -8.12 -0.37 -13.82
N ASN A 103 -9.42 -0.36 -13.53
CA ASN A 103 -10.36 0.63 -14.06
C ASN A 103 -10.47 1.90 -13.18
N GLY A 104 -9.58 2.07 -12.20
CA GLY A 104 -9.56 3.23 -11.29
C GLY A 104 -10.32 3.01 -9.97
N GLY A 105 -10.62 1.76 -9.62
CA GLY A 105 -11.31 1.41 -8.37
C GLY A 105 -12.80 1.73 -8.40
N ARG A 106 -13.45 1.78 -7.22
CA ARG A 106 -14.88 2.09 -7.10
C ARG A 106 -15.24 3.55 -7.36
N HIS A 107 -14.27 4.39 -7.72
CA HIS A 107 -14.51 5.73 -8.22
C HIS A 107 -14.99 5.68 -9.69
N GLY A 108 -16.23 5.25 -9.88
CA GLY A 108 -16.83 5.05 -11.19
C GLY A 108 -18.32 5.35 -11.29
N ASN A 109 -18.83 6.39 -10.60
CA ASN A 109 -19.74 7.46 -11.08
C ASN A 109 -20.26 8.29 -9.89
#